data_AF-A0A9Q1FL84-F1
#
_entry.id   AF-A0A9Q1FL84-F1
#
_cell.length_a   1.000
_cell.length_b   1.000
_cell.length_c   1.000
_cell.angle_alpha   90.00
_cell.angle_beta   90.00
_cell.angle_gamma   90.00
#
_symmetry.space_group_name_H-M   'P 1'
#
loop_
_entity.id
_entity.type
_entity.pdbx_description
1 polymer ?
#
loop_
_entity_poly.entity_id
_entity_poly.type
_entity_poly.pdbx_seq_one_letter_code
_entity_poly.pdbx_strand_id
1 'polypeptide(L)'
;MPVSSLRGQFIDNNKKASEKLLGSIDVDHTQYKFGHTKVFFKAGLLGTLEEMRDEKLASLVTMTQALCRGFLMRKEFVKMMERRESIYSIQYNIRSFMNVKHWPWMKLYFKIKPLLQSAEAEKEMATMKEDFAKCKEDLTKALAKKKELEEKMVSLLQEKNDLQLTVASVSLP
;
A
#
# COMPACT_ATOMS: atom_id res chain seq x y z
N MET A 1 6.02 -21.62 35.78
CA MET A 1 7.12 -22.40 35.16
C MET A 1 7.31 -21.94 33.72
N PRO A 2 8.53 -21.96 33.16
CA PRO A 2 8.75 -21.48 31.80
C PRO A 2 8.20 -22.50 30.80
N VAL A 3 7.36 -22.00 29.89
CA VAL A 3 6.83 -22.74 28.73
C VAL A 3 8.02 -23.14 27.86
N SER A 4 8.47 -24.39 27.97
CA SER A 4 9.50 -24.95 27.11
C SER A 4 8.94 -25.04 25.69
N SER A 5 9.46 -24.15 24.85
CA SER A 5 9.16 -24.01 23.44
C SER A 5 9.12 -25.36 22.70
N LEU A 6 8.01 -25.66 22.05
CA LEU A 6 7.86 -26.66 20.96
C LEU A 6 8.66 -26.22 19.70
N ARG A 7 9.90 -25.78 19.87
CA ARG A 7 10.75 -25.32 18.77
C ARG A 7 11.28 -26.52 18.00
N GLY A 8 10.67 -26.78 16.84
CA GLY A 8 11.37 -27.28 15.66
C GLY A 8 11.66 -28.78 15.55
N GLN A 9 11.05 -29.65 16.34
CA GLN A 9 11.06 -31.09 16.03
C GLN A 9 9.81 -31.44 15.22
N PHE A 10 9.99 -31.70 13.92
CA PHE A 10 8.97 -32.36 13.11
C PHE A 10 8.78 -33.76 13.70
N ILE A 11 7.61 -34.04 14.27
CA ILE A 11 7.30 -35.35 14.84
C ILE A 11 6.49 -36.08 13.76
N ASP A 12 7.10 -37.06 13.09
CA ASP A 12 6.45 -37.85 12.01
C ASP A 12 5.24 -38.66 12.50
N ASN A 13 5.05 -38.76 13.82
CA ASN A 13 3.94 -39.44 14.46
C ASN A 13 2.95 -38.46 15.12
N ASN A 14 1.83 -38.19 14.43
CA ASN A 14 0.75 -37.30 14.88
C ASN A 14 0.23 -37.59 16.30
N LYS A 15 0.26 -38.85 16.75
CA LYS A 15 -0.14 -39.22 18.10
C LYS A 15 0.83 -38.68 19.15
N LYS A 16 2.13 -38.88 18.94
CA LYS A 16 3.19 -38.35 19.82
C LYS A 16 3.20 -36.82 19.85
N ALA A 17 2.90 -36.17 18.72
CA ALA A 17 2.78 -34.72 18.64
C ALA A 17 1.61 -34.21 19.49
N SER A 18 0.44 -34.85 19.37
CA SER A 18 -0.76 -34.51 20.14
C SER A 18 -0.57 -34.75 21.65
N GLU A 19 0.10 -35.85 22.03
CA GLU A 19 0.50 -36.16 23.41
C GLU A 19 1.39 -35.07 24.01
N LYS A 20 2.43 -34.65 23.27
CA LYS A 20 3.34 -33.59 23.70
C LYS A 20 2.65 -32.23 23.80
N LEU A 21 1.75 -31.92 22.86
CA LEU A 21 1.01 -30.66 22.84
C LEU A 21 0.02 -30.57 24.01
N LEU A 22 -0.85 -31.56 24.19
CA LEU A 22 -1.80 -31.58 25.31
C LEU A 22 -1.09 -31.74 26.66
N GLY A 23 0.04 -32.43 26.72
CA GLY A 23 0.88 -32.52 27.92
C GLY A 23 1.59 -31.21 28.29
N SER A 24 1.71 -30.27 27.36
CA SER A 24 2.31 -28.94 27.60
C SER A 24 1.30 -27.87 28.00
N ILE A 25 0.01 -28.17 27.86
CA ILE A 25 -1.10 -27.28 28.23
C ILE A 25 -1.53 -27.66 29.65
N ASP A 26 -1.76 -26.65 30.49
CA ASP A 26 -2.21 -26.81 31.87
C ASP A 26 -3.71 -27.17 31.92
N VAL A 27 -4.02 -28.44 31.62
CA VAL A 27 -5.38 -29.01 31.63
C VAL A 27 -5.39 -30.34 32.38
N ASP A 28 -6.51 -30.69 33.02
CA ASP A 28 -6.67 -31.96 33.72
C ASP A 28 -6.54 -33.16 32.76
N HIS A 29 -5.45 -33.91 32.90
CA HIS A 29 -5.15 -35.08 32.07
C HIS A 29 -6.11 -36.26 32.26
N THR A 30 -7.02 -36.21 33.24
CA THR A 30 -8.10 -37.21 33.39
C THR A 30 -9.33 -36.90 32.52
N GLN A 31 -9.37 -35.72 31.89
CA GLN A 31 -10.50 -35.26 31.06
C GLN A 31 -10.37 -35.65 29.59
N TYR A 32 -9.25 -36.26 29.18
CA TYR A 32 -9.06 -36.72 27.82
C TYR A 32 -8.35 -38.08 27.74
N LYS A 33 -8.52 -38.78 26.62
CA LYS A 33 -7.84 -40.05 26.31
C LYS A 33 -7.45 -40.13 24.84
N PHE A 34 -6.25 -40.66 24.57
CA PHE A 34 -5.77 -40.91 23.21
C PHE A 34 -6.25 -42.27 22.70
N GLY A 35 -7.02 -42.28 21.61
CA GLY A 35 -7.27 -43.47 20.80
C GLY A 35 -6.17 -43.70 19.75
N HIS A 36 -6.37 -44.66 18.85
CA HIS A 36 -5.43 -44.92 17.75
C HIS A 36 -5.42 -43.79 16.70
N THR A 37 -6.57 -43.17 16.46
CA THR A 37 -6.74 -42.16 15.38
C THR A 37 -7.35 -40.84 15.87
N LYS A 38 -7.90 -40.81 17.10
CA LYS A 38 -8.64 -39.65 17.64
C LYS A 38 -8.31 -39.42 19.11
N VAL A 39 -8.48 -38.20 19.59
CA VAL A 39 -8.48 -37.84 21.01
C VAL A 39 -9.93 -37.71 21.46
N PHE A 40 -10.27 -38.37 22.57
CA PHE A 40 -11.60 -38.30 23.17
C PHE A 40 -11.55 -37.34 24.35
N PHE A 41 -12.48 -36.39 24.39
CA PHE A 41 -12.63 -35.41 25.46
C PHE A 41 -13.89 -35.71 26.26
N LYS A 42 -13.83 -35.54 27.58
CA LYS A 42 -15.03 -35.45 28.41
C LYS A 42 -15.76 -34.14 28.11
N ALA A 43 -17.05 -34.10 28.41
CA ALA A 43 -17.86 -32.89 28.27
C ALA A 43 -17.22 -31.71 29.04
N GLY A 44 -17.25 -30.52 28.45
CA GLY A 44 -16.68 -29.30 29.04
C GLY A 44 -15.24 -28.99 28.62
N LEU A 45 -14.34 -29.99 28.53
CA LEU A 45 -12.92 -29.75 28.24
C LEU A 45 -12.69 -29.05 26.89
N LEU A 46 -13.45 -29.40 25.85
CA LEU A 46 -13.32 -28.76 24.54
C LEU A 46 -13.68 -27.26 24.62
N GLY A 47 -14.73 -26.90 25.36
CA GLY A 47 -15.11 -25.51 25.58
C GLY A 47 -14.02 -24.73 26.31
N THR A 48 -13.41 -25.32 27.34
CA THR A 48 -12.26 -24.72 28.04
C THR A 48 -11.07 -24.49 27.10
N LEU A 49 -10.76 -25.44 26.21
CA LEU A 49 -9.69 -25.27 25.23
C LEU A 49 -10.01 -24.16 24.20
N GLU A 50 -11.28 -24.03 23.80
CA GLU A 50 -11.74 -22.96 22.92
C GLU A 50 -11.66 -21.58 23.60
N GLU A 51 -12.05 -21.47 24.87
CA GLU A 51 -11.92 -20.24 25.66
C GLU A 51 -10.45 -19.81 25.79
N MET A 52 -9.56 -20.74 26.15
CA MET A 52 -8.12 -20.47 26.23
C MET A 52 -7.53 -19.99 24.89
N ARG A 53 -8.00 -20.54 23.76
CA ARG A 53 -7.62 -20.08 22.42
C ARG A 53 -8.13 -18.66 22.19
N ASP A 54 -9.40 -18.40 22.48
CA ASP A 54 -10.06 -17.13 22.19
C ASP A 54 -9.48 -15.98 23.01
N GLU A 55 -9.10 -16.22 24.27
CA GLU A 55 -8.37 -15.24 25.09
C GLU A 55 -7.04 -14.82 24.46
N LYS A 56 -6.26 -15.80 23.96
CA LYS A 56 -4.98 -15.50 23.29
C LYS A 56 -5.19 -14.78 21.96
N LEU A 57 -6.18 -15.20 21.18
CA LEU A 57 -6.53 -14.54 19.92
C LEU A 57 -6.98 -13.09 20.18
N ALA A 58 -7.85 -12.87 21.16
CA ALA A 58 -8.32 -11.54 21.52
C ALA A 58 -7.16 -10.60 21.89
N SER A 59 -6.20 -11.07 22.70
CA SER A 59 -5.01 -10.29 23.05
C SER A 59 -4.17 -9.94 21.82
N LEU A 60 -3.84 -10.92 20.96
CA LEU A 60 -3.00 -10.72 19.78
C LEU A 60 -3.66 -9.80 18.76
N VAL A 61 -4.95 -10.01 18.50
CA VAL A 61 -5.74 -9.18 17.58
C VAL A 61 -5.83 -7.75 18.11
N THR A 62 -6.09 -7.56 19.41
CA THR A 62 -6.16 -6.23 20.02
C THR A 62 -4.84 -5.46 19.88
N MET A 63 -3.71 -6.12 20.18
CA MET A 63 -2.38 -5.51 20.01
C MET A 63 -2.12 -5.10 18.56
N THR A 64 -2.42 -6.00 17.62
CA THR A 64 -2.24 -5.74 16.18
C THR A 64 -3.11 -4.58 15.72
N GLN A 65 -4.38 -4.59 16.10
CA GLN A 65 -5.30 -3.53 15.76
C GLN A 65 -4.90 -2.17 16.36
N ALA A 66 -4.42 -2.14 17.60
CA ALA A 66 -3.95 -0.92 18.25
C ALA A 66 -2.76 -0.31 17.50
N LEU A 67 -1.80 -1.14 17.06
CA LEU A 67 -0.66 -0.70 16.25
C LEU A 67 -1.11 -0.14 14.91
N CYS A 68 -1.99 -0.85 14.19
CA CYS A 68 -2.52 -0.40 12.90
C CYS A 68 -3.28 0.93 13.02
N ARG A 69 -4.18 1.05 14.01
CA ARG A 69 -4.92 2.30 14.25
C ARG A 69 -3.99 3.44 14.63
N GLY A 70 -3.01 3.20 15.50
CA GLY A 70 -2.01 4.20 15.88
C GLY A 70 -1.17 4.68 14.70
N PHE A 71 -0.75 3.78 13.81
CA PHE A 71 -0.03 4.14 12.59
C PHE A 71 -0.89 5.00 11.66
N LEU A 72 -2.12 4.58 11.39
CA LEU A 72 -3.05 5.33 10.52
C LEU A 72 -3.33 6.73 11.05
N MET A 73 -3.59 6.86 12.35
CA MET A 73 -3.88 8.17 12.97
C MET A 73 -2.66 9.09 12.96
N ARG A 74 -1.44 8.58 13.20
CA ARG A 74 -0.22 9.38 13.08
C ARG A 74 -0.01 9.90 11.66
N LYS A 75 -0.27 9.07 10.64
CA LYS A 75 -0.18 9.49 9.24
C LYS A 75 -1.19 10.57 8.89
N GLU A 76 -2.43 10.44 9.38
CA GLU A 76 -3.45 11.46 9.14
C GLU A 76 -3.17 12.76 9.90
N PHE A 77 -2.64 12.67 11.13
CA PHE A 77 -2.25 13.83 11.92
C PHE A 77 -1.19 14.69 11.22
N VAL A 78 -0.18 14.08 10.60
CA VAL A 78 0.83 14.81 9.82
C VAL A 78 0.16 15.61 8.69
N LYS A 79 -0.75 14.99 7.92
CA LYS A 79 -1.48 15.70 6.87
C LYS A 79 -2.35 16.83 7.42
N MET A 80 -2.99 16.63 8.57
CA MET A 80 -3.79 17.67 9.23
C MET A 80 -2.91 18.88 9.64
N MET A 81 -1.71 18.61 10.17
CA MET A 81 -0.76 19.66 10.51
C MET A 81 -0.26 20.42 9.28
N GLU A 82 0.11 19.73 8.20
CA GLU A 82 0.51 20.37 6.94
C GLU A 82 -0.59 21.27 6.37
N ARG A 83 -1.85 20.80 6.40
CA ARG A 83 -3.01 21.61 5.99
C ARG A 83 -3.17 22.84 6.88
N ARG A 84 -3.05 22.68 8.20
CA ARG A 84 -3.17 23.78 9.16
C ARG A 84 -2.11 24.86 8.92
N GLU A 85 -0.85 24.46 8.74
CA GLU A 85 0.25 25.39 8.47
C GLU A 85 0.07 26.10 7.12
N SER A 86 -0.38 25.37 6.09
CA SER A 86 -0.68 25.96 4.78
C SER A 86 -1.80 27.00 4.87
N ILE A 87 -2.89 26.69 5.59
CA ILE A 87 -4.00 27.63 5.82
C ILE A 87 -3.49 28.87 6.55
N TYR A 88 -2.71 28.68 7.62
CA TYR A 88 -2.17 29.79 8.39
C TYR A 88 -1.29 30.70 7.54
N SER A 89 -0.37 30.14 6.75
CA SER A 89 0.51 30.88 5.86
C SER A 89 -0.28 31.70 4.82
N ILE A 90 -1.29 31.09 4.17
CA ILE A 90 -2.13 31.78 3.19
C ILE A 90 -2.90 32.92 3.85
N GLN A 91 -3.59 32.65 4.97
CA GLN A 91 -4.37 33.66 5.68
C GLN A 91 -3.51 34.83 6.17
N TYR A 92 -2.34 34.53 6.71
CA TYR A 92 -1.38 35.55 7.16
C TYR A 92 -0.92 36.43 5.99
N ASN A 93 -0.52 35.82 4.87
CA ASN A 93 -0.08 36.55 3.69
C ASN A 93 -1.20 37.42 3.10
N ILE A 94 -2.42 36.92 3.02
CA ILE A 94 -3.58 37.70 2.55
C ILE A 94 -3.81 38.90 3.47
N ARG A 95 -3.80 38.71 4.79
CA ARG A 95 -4.01 39.80 5.74
C ARG A 95 -2.89 40.85 5.67
N SER A 96 -1.64 40.40 5.59
CA SER A 96 -0.48 41.27 5.40
C SER A 96 -0.59 42.07 4.09
N PHE A 97 -0.93 41.41 2.99
CA PHE A 97 -1.16 42.05 1.70
C PHE A 97 -2.28 43.10 1.76
N MET A 98 -3.41 42.77 2.39
CA MET A 98 -4.53 43.70 2.53
C MET A 98 -4.16 44.96 3.31
N ASN A 99 -3.23 44.88 4.26
CA ASN A 99 -2.72 46.03 5.01
C ASN A 99 -1.80 46.93 4.15
N VAL A 100 -1.01 46.35 3.25
CA VAL A 100 -0.01 47.13 2.46
C VAL A 100 -0.47 47.52 1.06
N LYS A 101 -1.47 46.84 0.49
CA LYS A 101 -1.87 47.01 -0.93
C LYS A 101 -2.29 48.43 -1.30
N HIS A 102 -2.76 49.23 -0.34
CA HIS A 102 -3.19 50.61 -0.57
C HIS A 102 -2.11 51.65 -0.23
N TRP A 103 -0.97 51.22 0.31
CA TRP A 103 0.12 52.11 0.71
C TRP A 103 0.75 52.78 -0.52
N PRO A 104 1.08 54.09 -0.49
CA PRO A 104 1.58 54.81 -1.67
C PRO A 104 2.82 54.17 -2.32
N TRP A 105 3.77 53.69 -1.51
CA TRP A 105 4.97 53.00 -2.00
C TRP A 105 4.64 51.68 -2.71
N MET A 106 3.68 50.90 -2.19
CA MET A 106 3.24 49.65 -2.83
C MET A 106 2.54 49.92 -4.17
N LYS A 107 1.73 50.99 -4.26
CA LYS A 107 1.11 51.44 -5.52
C LYS A 107 2.15 51.86 -6.55
N LEU A 108 3.20 52.56 -6.14
CA LEU A 108 4.31 52.93 -7.02
C LEU A 108 5.02 51.69 -7.56
N TYR A 109 5.34 50.73 -6.68
CA TYR A 109 5.94 49.45 -7.07
C TYR A 109 5.10 48.70 -8.12
N PHE A 110 3.78 48.59 -7.93
CA PHE A 110 2.91 47.92 -8.91
C PHE A 110 2.83 48.62 -10.27
N LYS A 111 3.05 49.94 -10.33
CA LYS A 111 3.10 50.67 -11.60
C LYS A 111 4.43 50.51 -12.32
N ILE A 112 5.53 50.47 -11.57
CA ILE A 112 6.88 50.39 -12.15
C ILE A 112 7.24 48.96 -12.55
N LYS A 113 6.88 47.95 -11.74
CA LYS A 113 7.28 46.56 -11.96
C LYS A 113 6.96 46.02 -13.37
N PRO A 114 5.75 46.19 -13.93
CA PRO A 114 5.43 45.70 -15.27
C PRO A 114 6.22 46.40 -16.39
N LEU A 115 6.74 47.61 -16.15
CA LEU A 115 7.56 48.32 -17.13
C LEU A 115 9.01 47.78 -17.18
N LEU A 116 9.38 46.91 -16.24
CA LEU A 116 10.67 46.19 -16.21
C LEU A 116 10.57 44.81 -16.90
N GLN A 117 9.61 44.65 -17.80
CA GLN A 117 9.17 43.42 -18.49
C GLN A 117 10.27 42.56 -19.12
N SER A 118 11.47 43.10 -19.38
CA SER A 118 12.59 42.33 -19.94
C SER A 118 12.99 41.15 -19.06
N ALA A 119 12.95 41.30 -17.73
CA ALA A 119 13.30 40.23 -16.80
C ALA A 119 12.19 39.18 -16.65
N GLU A 120 10.92 39.59 -16.75
CA GLU A 120 9.76 38.70 -16.66
C GLU A 120 9.61 37.86 -17.94
N ALA A 121 9.84 38.48 -19.11
CA ALA A 121 9.87 37.80 -20.40
C ALA A 121 11.00 36.76 -20.51
N GLU A 122 12.18 37.04 -19.93
CA GLU A 122 13.30 36.09 -19.93
C GLU A 122 12.96 34.85 -19.08
N LYS A 123 12.30 35.03 -17.94
CA LYS A 123 11.83 33.94 -17.09
C LYS A 123 10.73 33.11 -17.77
N GLU A 124 9.76 33.76 -18.42
CA GLU A 124 8.74 33.09 -19.22
C GLU A 124 9.35 32.29 -20.38
N MET A 125 10.34 32.86 -21.08
CA MET A 125 11.04 32.17 -22.16
C MET A 125 11.87 30.98 -21.66
N ALA A 126 12.49 31.08 -20.49
CA ALA A 126 13.18 29.96 -19.86
C ALA A 126 12.19 28.83 -19.53
N THR A 127 11.02 29.16 -18.99
CA THR A 127 9.96 28.19 -18.67
C THR A 127 9.43 27.52 -19.94
N MET A 128 9.14 28.31 -20.98
CA MET A 128 8.72 27.78 -22.29
C MET A 128 9.76 26.84 -22.91
N LYS A 129 11.05 27.15 -22.80
CA LYS A 129 12.12 26.28 -23.30
C LYS A 129 12.16 24.94 -22.56
N GLU A 130 11.96 24.95 -21.24
CA GLU A 130 11.91 23.73 -20.44
C GLU A 130 10.69 22.87 -20.81
N ASP A 131 9.51 23.49 -20.92
CA ASP A 131 8.27 22.80 -21.31
C ASP A 131 8.38 22.23 -22.73
N PHE A 132 8.97 22.99 -23.65
CA PHE A 132 9.21 22.53 -25.01
C PHE A 132 10.17 21.31 -25.04
N ALA A 133 11.22 21.33 -24.23
CA ALA A 133 12.15 20.21 -24.14
C ALA A 133 11.47 18.94 -23.61
N LYS A 134 10.67 19.06 -22.54
CA LYS A 134 9.86 17.95 -22.01
C LYS A 134 8.87 17.42 -23.03
N CYS A 135 8.12 18.31 -23.67
CA CYS A 135 7.14 17.91 -24.68
C CYS A 135 7.80 17.19 -25.87
N LYS A 136 9.01 17.61 -26.27
CA LYS A 136 9.78 16.95 -27.33
C LYS A 136 10.24 15.56 -26.91
N GLU A 137 10.68 15.39 -25.66
CA GLU A 137 11.06 14.09 -25.11
C GLU A 137 9.87 13.13 -24.99
N ASP A 138 8.72 13.63 -24.55
CA ASP A 138 7.51 12.81 -24.45
C ASP A 138 7.01 12.39 -25.85
N LEU A 139 7.12 13.28 -26.83
CA LEU A 139 6.78 12.98 -28.22
C LEU A 139 7.69 11.88 -28.81
N THR A 140 9.01 11.93 -28.57
CA THR A 140 9.92 10.89 -29.07
C THR A 140 9.63 9.53 -28.42
N LYS A 141 9.37 9.50 -27.11
CA LYS A 141 8.95 8.28 -26.40
C LYS A 141 7.64 7.71 -26.94
N ALA A 142 6.65 8.57 -27.19
CA ALA A 142 5.36 8.16 -27.73
C ALA A 142 5.49 7.57 -29.15
N LEU A 143 6.30 8.18 -30.01
CA LEU A 143 6.56 7.68 -31.36
C LEU A 143 7.29 6.32 -31.35
N ALA A 144 8.29 6.16 -30.48
CA ALA A 144 8.99 4.88 -30.32
C ALA A 144 8.03 3.77 -29.87
N LYS A 145 7.18 4.06 -28.88
CA LYS A 145 6.18 3.11 -28.38
C LYS A 145 5.12 2.77 -29.42
N LYS A 146 4.70 3.75 -30.22
CA LYS A 146 3.78 3.53 -31.34
C LYS A 146 4.38 2.53 -32.34
N LYS A 147 5.64 2.72 -32.73
CA LYS A 147 6.33 1.83 -33.67
C LYS A 147 6.45 0.40 -33.13
N GLU A 148 6.83 0.24 -31.86
CA GLU A 148 6.91 -1.08 -31.21
C GLU A 148 5.54 -1.80 -31.19
N LEU A 149 4.46 -1.07 -30.93
CA LEU A 149 3.10 -1.64 -30.93
C LEU A 149 2.63 -2.00 -32.35
N GLU A 150 2.97 -1.21 -33.36
CA GLU A 150 2.69 -1.53 -34.76
C GLU A 150 3.41 -2.81 -35.20
N GLU A 151 4.69 -2.98 -34.83
CA GLU A 151 5.45 -4.21 -35.10
C GLU A 151 4.85 -5.45 -34.40
N LYS A 152 4.46 -5.33 -33.12
CA LYS A 152 3.76 -6.41 -32.40
C LYS A 152 2.42 -6.78 -33.02
N MET A 153 1.67 -5.81 -33.52
CA MET A 153 0.38 -6.04 -34.17
C MET A 153 0.53 -6.92 -35.43
N VAL A 154 1.59 -6.68 -36.21
CA VAL A 154 1.88 -7.50 -37.40
C VAL A 154 2.21 -8.95 -37.00
N SER A 155 3.05 -9.15 -35.96
CA SER A 155 3.39 -10.47 -35.45
C SER A 155 2.15 -11.24 -34.96
N LEU A 156 1.28 -10.59 -34.17
CA LEU A 156 0.05 -11.21 -33.66
C LEU A 156 -0.93 -11.58 -34.77
N LEU A 157 -1.00 -10.79 -35.84
CA LEU A 157 -1.83 -11.11 -37.00
C LEU A 157 -1.30 -12.35 -37.74
N GLN A 158 0.02 -12.50 -37.87
CA GLN A 158 0.64 -13.71 -38.44
C GLN A 158 0.35 -14.93 -37.57
N GLU A 159 0.64 -14.86 -36.26
CA GLU A 159 0.37 -15.95 -35.32
C GLU A 159 -1.12 -16.37 -35.32
N LYS A 160 -2.04 -15.39 -35.35
CA LYS A 160 -3.48 -15.66 -35.46
C LYS A 160 -3.81 -16.45 -36.74
N ASN A 161 -3.26 -16.04 -37.88
CA ASN A 161 -3.53 -16.72 -39.16
C ASN A 161 -2.97 -18.15 -39.15
N ASP A 162 -1.76 -18.36 -38.62
CA ASP A 162 -1.14 -19.68 -38.52
C ASP A 162 -1.94 -20.61 -37.59
N LEU A 163 -2.41 -20.09 -36.45
CA LEU A 163 -3.31 -20.82 -35.55
C LEU A 163 -4.65 -21.15 -36.22
N GLN A 164 -5.24 -20.23 -36.98
CA GLN A 164 -6.46 -20.50 -37.73
C GLN A 164 -6.27 -21.63 -38.75
N LEU A 165 -5.15 -21.65 -39.48
CA LEU A 165 -4.80 -22.73 -40.39
C LEU A 165 -4.62 -24.07 -39.65
N THR A 166 -3.96 -24.06 -38.49
CA THR A 166 -3.76 -25.26 -37.65
C THR A 166 -5.08 -25.81 -37.11
N VAL A 167 -5.98 -24.93 -36.66
CA VAL A 167 -7.31 -25.34 -36.19
C VAL A 167 -8.11 -25.94 -37.35
N ALA A 168 -8.08 -25.32 -38.54
CA ALA A 168 -8.78 -25.83 -39.72
C ALA A 168 -8.26 -27.21 -40.15
N SER A 169 -6.95 -27.47 -40.06
CA SER A 169 -6.38 -28.77 -40.43
C SER A 169 -6.67 -29.87 -39.41
N VAL A 170 -6.79 -29.55 -38.12
CA VAL A 170 -7.16 -30.50 -37.05
C VAL A 170 -8.68 -30.77 -36.99
N SER A 171 -9.50 -29.87 -37.56
CA SER A 171 -10.97 -29.99 -37.59
C SER A 171 -11.51 -30.80 -38.77
N LEU A 172 -10.65 -31.24 -39.68
CA LEU A 172 -11.00 -32.16 -40.78
C LEU A 172 -10.80 -33.61 -40.30
N PRO A 173 -11.87 -34.45 -40.26
CA PRO A 173 -11.76 -35.86 -39.92
C PRO A 173 -11.05 -36.68 -41.00
#